data_AF-A0A0F8ZKD0-F1
#
_entry.id   AF-A0A0F8ZKD0-F1
#
_cell.length_a   1.000
_cell.length_b   1.000
_cell.length_c   1.000
_cell.angle_alpha   90.00
_cell.angle_beta   90.00
_cell.angle_gamma   90.00
#
_symmetry.space_group_name_H-M   'P 1'
#
loop_
_entity.id
_entity.type
_entity.pdbx_description
1 polymer ?
#
loop_
_entity_poly.entity_id
_entity_poly.type
_entity_poly.pdbx_seq_one_letter_code
_entity_poly.pdbx_strand_id
1 'polypeptide(L)'
;MSDATKPHPLVEVPEPNLIEDTFDYALPPLIRFESKIVEQIDGQAVEFDPRELKTRDIHITDTTFRDGQQSRPPYTSDQMVHIYDLLARLGGPNGVVRQTEFFLYTKNDRHTLDRCRELGHQYPECTGWIRAEKTDFRLVKEAGLKETGMLTSCS
;
A
#
# COMPACT_ATOMS: atom_id res chain seq x y z
N MET A 1 -48.77 4.31 -25.17
CA MET A 1 -47.39 3.77 -25.16
C MET A 1 -46.60 4.66 -26.10
N SER A 2 -45.75 5.55 -25.57
CA SER A 2 -44.98 6.51 -26.38
C SER A 2 -43.64 5.88 -26.75
N ASP A 3 -43.59 5.31 -27.95
CA ASP A 3 -42.40 4.74 -28.57
C ASP A 3 -41.57 5.86 -29.23
N ALA A 4 -41.25 6.90 -28.46
CA ALA A 4 -40.48 8.04 -28.96
C ALA A 4 -38.99 7.68 -28.91
N THR A 5 -38.47 7.16 -30.02
CA THR A 5 -37.03 7.03 -30.25
C THR A 5 -36.38 8.40 -30.05
N LYS A 6 -35.52 8.53 -29.03
CA LYS A 6 -34.80 9.79 -28.80
C LYS A 6 -34.00 10.12 -30.07
N PRO A 7 -34.13 11.34 -30.62
CA PRO A 7 -33.33 11.73 -31.78
C PRO A 7 -31.86 11.80 -31.34
N HIS A 8 -31.02 10.96 -31.95
CA HIS A 8 -29.57 10.99 -31.81
C HIS A 8 -28.99 11.61 -33.10
N PRO A 9 -28.87 12.95 -33.18
CA PRO A 9 -28.37 13.60 -34.38
C PRO A 9 -26.95 13.12 -34.68
N LEU A 10 -26.69 12.75 -35.94
CA LEU A 10 -25.36 12.41 -36.40
C LEU A 10 -24.47 13.66 -36.31
N VAL A 11 -23.34 13.55 -35.62
CA VAL A 11 -22.36 14.63 -35.52
C VAL A 11 -21.22 14.32 -36.47
N GLU A 12 -21.13 15.06 -37.57
CA GLU A 12 -20.01 15.01 -38.52
C GLU A 12 -18.79 15.69 -37.88
N VAL A 13 -17.74 14.91 -37.63
CA VAL A 13 -16.46 15.40 -37.06
C VAL A 13 -15.31 15.05 -38.02
N PRO A 14 -14.30 15.93 -38.15
CA PRO A 14 -13.18 15.72 -39.07
C PRO A 14 -12.24 14.58 -38.64
N GLU A 15 -12.26 14.20 -37.36
CA GLU A 15 -11.43 13.16 -36.79
C GLU A 15 -12.18 12.36 -35.70
N PRO A 16 -11.85 11.08 -35.47
CA PRO A 16 -12.47 10.28 -34.43
C PRO A 16 -12.02 10.72 -33.04
N ASN A 17 -12.93 10.74 -32.07
CA ASN A 17 -12.56 10.85 -30.65
C ASN A 17 -12.07 9.47 -30.16
N LEU A 18 -10.76 9.34 -30.02
CA LEU A 18 -10.10 8.10 -29.59
C LEU A 18 -10.18 7.86 -28.07
N ILE A 19 -10.61 8.87 -27.29
CA ILE A 19 -10.71 8.80 -25.82
C ILE A 19 -9.39 8.33 -25.18
N GLU A 20 -8.25 8.77 -25.73
CA GLU A 20 -6.90 8.34 -25.32
C GLU A 20 -6.60 8.70 -23.86
N ASP A 21 -7.32 9.67 -23.32
CA ASP A 21 -7.26 10.08 -21.93
C ASP A 21 -7.99 9.13 -20.96
N THR A 22 -8.79 8.19 -21.46
CA THR A 22 -9.24 6.98 -20.71
C THR A 22 -8.50 5.74 -21.18
N PHE A 23 -8.36 5.55 -22.49
CA PHE A 23 -7.80 4.35 -23.10
C PHE A 23 -6.42 4.63 -23.67
N ASP A 24 -5.47 4.80 -22.76
CA ASP A 24 -4.06 4.94 -23.10
C ASP A 24 -3.56 3.66 -23.81
N TYR A 25 -2.75 3.80 -24.84
CA TYR A 25 -2.24 2.66 -25.63
C TYR A 25 -1.09 1.90 -24.95
N ALA A 26 -0.49 2.46 -23.92
CA ALA A 26 0.61 1.90 -23.14
C ALA A 26 0.20 1.48 -21.72
N LEU A 27 -0.91 2.01 -21.20
CA LEU A 27 -1.42 1.73 -19.85
C LEU A 27 -2.78 1.03 -19.89
N PRO A 28 -3.17 0.30 -18.83
CA PRO A 28 -4.56 -0.08 -18.63
C PRO A 28 -5.48 1.15 -18.63
N PRO A 29 -6.78 0.99 -18.94
CA PRO A 29 -7.72 2.09 -18.94
C PRO A 29 -7.69 2.89 -17.64
N LEU A 30 -7.54 4.21 -17.75
CA LEU A 30 -7.41 5.12 -16.62
C LEU A 30 -8.78 5.37 -15.99
N ILE A 31 -8.83 5.29 -14.66
CA ILE A 31 -10.01 5.73 -13.89
C ILE A 31 -10.01 7.26 -13.85
N ARG A 32 -11.10 7.86 -14.33
CA ARG A 32 -11.32 9.30 -14.26
C ARG A 32 -12.06 9.65 -12.99
N PHE A 33 -11.49 10.57 -12.22
CA PHE A 33 -12.17 11.20 -11.10
C PHE A 33 -12.89 12.45 -11.62
N GLU A 34 -14.22 12.43 -11.62
CA GLU A 34 -15.03 13.48 -12.26
C GLU A 34 -15.22 14.73 -11.39
N SER A 35 -15.19 14.60 -10.06
CA SER A 35 -15.53 15.69 -9.15
C SER A 35 -14.82 15.60 -7.81
N LYS A 36 -14.80 16.75 -7.12
CA LYS A 36 -14.42 16.85 -5.72
C LYS A 36 -15.49 16.16 -4.86
N ILE A 37 -15.03 15.35 -3.91
CA ILE A 37 -15.89 14.68 -2.93
C ILE A 37 -16.05 15.65 -1.76
N VAL A 38 -17.29 15.86 -1.30
CA VAL A 38 -17.57 16.70 -0.12
C VAL A 38 -18.15 15.82 0.97
N GLU A 39 -17.47 15.77 2.12
CA GLU A 39 -17.96 15.08 3.31
C GLU A 39 -18.24 16.07 4.45
N GLN A 40 -19.14 15.70 5.36
CA GLN A 40 -19.42 16.47 6.57
C GLN A 40 -18.67 15.84 7.73
N ILE A 41 -17.61 16.49 8.20
CA ILE A 41 -16.77 16.03 9.31
C ILE A 41 -16.90 17.06 10.43
N ASP A 42 -17.34 16.62 11.61
CA ASP A 42 -17.59 17.50 12.78
C ASP A 42 -18.48 18.72 12.47
N GLY A 43 -19.47 18.54 11.58
CA GLY A 43 -20.38 19.60 11.14
C GLY A 43 -19.77 20.61 10.16
N GLN A 44 -18.57 20.35 9.64
CA GLN A 44 -17.91 21.15 8.62
C GLN A 44 -17.86 20.41 7.28
N ALA A 45 -18.11 21.13 6.18
CA ALA A 45 -17.92 20.60 4.84
C ALA A 45 -16.41 20.53 4.54
N VAL A 46 -15.89 19.32 4.37
CA VAL A 46 -14.51 19.06 3.96
C VAL A 46 -14.52 18.57 2.51
N GLU A 47 -13.68 19.20 1.69
CA GLU A 47 -13.56 18.88 0.27
C GLU A 47 -12.30 18.06 0.01
N PHE A 48 -12.44 16.97 -0.73
CA PHE A 48 -11.35 16.10 -1.18
C PHE A 48 -11.32 16.10 -2.70
N ASP A 49 -10.19 16.48 -3.30
CA ASP A 49 -9.98 16.33 -4.74
C ASP A 49 -9.16 15.06 -5.01
N PRO A 50 -9.75 13.98 -5.55
CA PRO A 50 -9.01 12.75 -5.82
C PRO A 50 -7.84 12.95 -6.80
N ARG A 51 -7.82 14.03 -7.58
CA ARG A 51 -6.71 14.35 -8.50
C ARG A 51 -5.43 14.70 -7.76
N GLU A 52 -5.52 15.17 -6.52
CA GLU A 52 -4.34 15.39 -5.66
C GLU A 52 -3.57 14.10 -5.39
N LEU A 53 -4.23 12.93 -5.44
CA LEU A 53 -3.55 11.65 -5.27
C LEU A 53 -2.43 11.43 -6.30
N LYS A 54 -2.55 12.03 -7.49
CA LYS A 54 -1.52 11.90 -8.55
C LYS A 54 -0.19 12.57 -8.20
N THR A 55 -0.20 13.54 -7.29
CA THR A 55 0.98 14.32 -6.90
C THR A 55 1.42 14.05 -5.47
N ARG A 56 0.71 13.19 -4.73
CA ARG A 56 1.10 12.79 -3.38
C ARG A 56 2.29 11.84 -3.42
N ASP A 57 3.11 11.94 -2.39
CA ASP A 57 4.16 10.96 -2.15
C ASP A 57 3.50 9.68 -1.63
N ILE A 58 3.31 8.71 -2.53
CA ILE A 58 2.67 7.43 -2.23
C ILE A 58 3.75 6.37 -2.06
N HIS A 59 3.61 5.59 -0.99
CA HIS A 59 4.52 4.52 -0.65
C HIS A 59 3.79 3.20 -0.49
N ILE A 60 4.54 2.12 -0.66
CA ILE A 60 4.10 0.75 -0.40
C ILE A 60 4.65 0.33 0.97
N THR A 61 3.76 -0.11 1.85
CA THR A 61 4.12 -0.83 3.07
C THR A 61 3.89 -2.32 2.84
N ASP A 62 4.98 -3.08 2.82
CA ASP A 62 4.94 -4.52 2.62
C ASP A 62 4.56 -5.27 3.90
N THR A 63 3.75 -6.32 3.78
CA THR A 63 3.35 -7.17 4.90
C THR A 63 3.67 -8.65 4.63
N THR A 64 4.59 -8.94 3.72
CA THR A 64 4.95 -10.30 3.31
C THR A 64 5.41 -11.16 4.49
N PHE A 65 6.16 -10.59 5.43
CA PHE A 65 6.66 -11.30 6.62
C PHE A 65 5.68 -11.32 7.80
N ARG A 66 4.48 -10.76 7.63
CA ARG A 66 3.40 -10.76 8.62
C ARG A 66 2.17 -11.46 8.05
N ASP A 67 1.44 -10.80 7.16
CA ASP A 67 0.21 -11.31 6.55
C ASP A 67 0.50 -12.44 5.57
N GLY A 68 1.56 -12.28 4.77
CA GLY A 68 1.97 -13.30 3.79
C GLY A 68 2.30 -14.65 4.44
N GLN A 69 2.88 -14.64 5.64
CA GLN A 69 3.17 -15.86 6.40
C GLN A 69 1.92 -16.59 6.90
N GLN A 70 0.79 -15.89 7.07
CA GLN A 70 -0.46 -16.51 7.52
C GLN A 70 -1.15 -17.30 6.39
N SER A 71 -0.79 -17.03 5.13
CA SER A 71 -1.47 -17.60 3.95
C SER A 71 -0.74 -18.80 3.32
N ARG A 72 0.46 -19.12 3.78
CA ARG A 72 1.35 -20.14 3.18
C ARG A 72 2.12 -20.89 4.28
N PRO A 73 2.75 -22.05 3.99
CA PRO A 73 3.71 -22.63 4.91
C PRO A 73 4.78 -21.60 5.33
N PRO A 74 5.23 -21.61 6.60
CA PRO A 74 6.18 -20.61 7.09
C PRO A 74 7.47 -20.59 6.26
N TYR A 75 7.94 -19.39 5.91
CA TYR A 75 9.24 -19.22 5.26
C TYR A 75 10.37 -19.56 6.23
N THR A 76 11.46 -20.11 5.71
CA THR A 76 12.70 -20.21 6.48
C THR A 76 13.34 -18.83 6.65
N SER A 77 14.20 -18.67 7.66
CA SER A 77 14.93 -17.41 7.88
C SER A 77 15.71 -16.97 6.63
N ASP A 78 16.38 -17.91 5.95
CA ASP A 78 17.14 -17.60 4.73
C ASP A 78 16.25 -17.15 3.56
N GLN A 79 15.05 -17.74 3.43
CA GLN A 79 14.08 -17.30 2.43
C GLN A 79 13.58 -15.89 2.73
N MET A 80 13.28 -15.58 3.99
CA MET A 80 12.85 -14.25 4.39
C MET A 80 13.91 -13.19 4.13
N VAL A 81 15.16 -13.46 4.51
CA VAL A 81 16.30 -12.56 4.25
C VAL A 81 16.50 -12.33 2.75
N HIS A 82 16.37 -13.39 1.94
CA HIS A 82 16.45 -13.27 0.49
C HIS A 82 15.31 -12.44 -0.10
N ILE A 83 14.07 -12.68 0.34
CA ILE A 83 12.91 -11.89 -0.09
C ILE A 83 13.06 -10.42 0.33
N TYR A 84 13.58 -10.15 1.53
CA TYR A 84 13.82 -8.79 2.01
C TYR A 84 14.82 -8.05 1.12
N ASP A 85 15.92 -8.72 0.72
CA ASP A 85 16.87 -8.16 -0.25
C ASP A 85 16.21 -7.87 -1.61
N LEU A 86 15.34 -8.75 -2.08
CA LEU A 86 14.59 -8.53 -3.32
C LEU A 86 13.59 -7.37 -3.20
N LEU A 87 12.93 -7.21 -2.04
CA LEU A 87 12.03 -6.07 -1.77
C LEU A 87 12.80 -4.74 -1.76
N ALA A 88 13.99 -4.70 -1.16
CA ALA A 88 14.86 -3.52 -1.20
C ALA A 88 15.25 -3.16 -2.64
N ARG A 89 15.65 -4.15 -3.43
CA ARG A 89 15.98 -3.98 -4.86
C ARG A 89 14.79 -3.51 -5.68
N LEU A 90 13.59 -4.03 -5.40
CA LEU A 90 12.34 -3.65 -6.07
C LEU A 90 11.93 -2.21 -5.72
N GLY A 91 12.03 -1.81 -4.45
CA GLY A 91 11.68 -0.48 -3.98
C GLY A 91 12.66 0.62 -4.44
N GLY A 92 13.91 0.23 -4.75
CA GLY A 92 14.94 1.12 -5.25
C GLY A 92 15.40 2.18 -4.23
N PRO A 93 16.33 3.07 -4.61
CA PRO A 93 16.92 4.06 -3.70
C PRO A 93 15.91 5.10 -3.19
N ASN A 94 14.80 5.30 -3.91
CA ASN A 94 13.73 6.22 -3.50
C ASN A 94 12.81 5.61 -2.43
N GLY A 95 12.98 4.32 -2.11
CA GLY A 95 12.20 3.65 -1.06
C GLY A 95 10.71 3.62 -1.37
N VAL A 96 10.34 3.24 -2.60
CA VAL A 96 8.93 3.07 -3.01
C VAL A 96 8.26 2.02 -2.13
N VAL A 97 8.95 0.91 -1.87
CA VAL A 97 8.62 0.01 -0.75
C VAL A 97 9.30 0.60 0.49
N ARG A 98 8.51 1.29 1.31
CA ARG A 98 9.03 2.14 2.39
C ARG A 98 9.31 1.34 3.65
N GLN A 99 8.42 0.41 3.99
CA GLN A 99 8.45 -0.37 5.20
C GLN A 99 8.07 -1.81 4.91
N THR A 100 8.51 -2.72 5.78
CA THR A 100 8.07 -4.12 5.77
C THR A 100 7.86 -4.61 7.20
N GLU A 101 6.67 -5.19 7.44
CA GLU A 101 6.23 -5.62 8.77
C GLU A 101 6.71 -7.03 9.12
N PHE A 102 7.24 -7.20 10.33
CA PHE A 102 7.62 -8.50 10.90
C PHE A 102 6.81 -8.85 12.15
N PHE A 103 6.60 -10.15 12.37
CA PHE A 103 6.25 -10.65 13.70
C PHE A 103 7.44 -10.57 14.66
N LEU A 104 7.14 -10.44 15.96
CA LEU A 104 8.16 -10.31 17.00
C LEU A 104 7.99 -11.34 18.13
N TYR A 105 7.17 -12.37 17.94
CA TYR A 105 6.73 -13.23 19.04
C TYR A 105 7.71 -14.36 19.32
N THR A 106 8.30 -14.97 18.29
CA THR A 106 9.27 -16.05 18.46
C THR A 106 10.72 -15.55 18.43
N LYS A 107 11.63 -16.36 18.98
CA LYS A 107 13.07 -16.08 18.89
C LYS A 107 13.54 -16.08 17.43
N ASN A 108 12.93 -16.94 16.59
CA ASN A 108 13.26 -17.04 15.19
C ASN A 108 12.83 -15.78 14.41
N ASP A 109 11.67 -15.19 14.74
CA ASP A 109 11.20 -13.98 14.07
C ASP A 109 12.15 -12.81 14.34
N ARG A 110 12.50 -12.62 15.61
CA ARG A 110 13.45 -11.57 16.04
C ARG A 110 14.83 -11.77 15.42
N HIS A 111 15.33 -13.01 15.41
CA HIS A 111 16.59 -13.34 14.75
C HIS A 111 16.56 -13.05 13.24
N THR A 112 15.45 -13.36 12.58
CA THR A 112 15.31 -13.11 11.14
C THR A 112 15.23 -11.61 10.84
N LEU A 113 14.54 -10.84 11.68
CA LEU A 113 14.50 -9.38 11.61
C LEU A 113 15.91 -8.78 11.71
N ASP A 114 16.71 -9.25 12.68
CA ASP A 114 18.09 -8.79 12.85
C ASP A 114 18.95 -9.11 11.62
N ARG A 115 18.84 -10.33 11.07
CA ARG A 115 19.53 -10.72 9.83
C ARG A 115 19.12 -9.88 8.62
N CYS A 116 17.86 -9.49 8.51
CA CYS A 116 17.42 -8.57 7.46
C CYS A 116 18.08 -7.20 7.61
N ARG A 117 18.16 -6.67 8.84
CA ARG A 117 18.83 -5.38 9.13
C ARG A 117 20.33 -5.41 8.87
N GLU A 118 20.99 -6.54 9.13
CA GLU A 118 22.43 -6.73 8.87
C GLU A 118 22.81 -6.53 7.39
N LEU A 119 21.84 -6.64 6.46
CA LEU A 119 22.05 -6.31 5.04
C LEU A 119 22.29 -4.82 4.79
N GLY A 120 21.93 -3.94 5.74
CA GLY A 120 22.24 -2.51 5.67
C GLY A 120 21.41 -1.69 4.69
N HIS A 121 20.28 -2.23 4.23
CA HIS A 121 19.36 -1.51 3.34
C HIS A 121 18.73 -0.31 4.07
N GLN A 122 18.65 0.84 3.39
CA GLN A 122 17.91 2.00 3.90
C GLN A 122 16.39 1.74 3.87
N TYR A 123 15.92 1.09 2.80
CA TYR A 123 14.52 0.71 2.60
C TYR A 123 14.42 -0.73 2.05
N PRO A 124 13.36 -1.48 2.41
CA PRO A 124 12.31 -1.09 3.33
C PRO A 124 12.78 -1.08 4.79
N GLU A 125 12.31 -0.11 5.58
CA GLU A 125 12.54 -0.08 7.02
C GLU A 125 11.83 -1.27 7.68
N CYS A 126 12.54 -2.03 8.52
CA CYS A 126 11.90 -3.11 9.28
C CYS A 126 11.03 -2.51 10.39
N THR A 127 9.74 -2.81 10.36
CA THR A 127 8.76 -2.43 11.39
C THR A 127 8.18 -3.67 12.08
N GLY A 128 7.59 -3.46 13.25
CA GLY A 128 6.90 -4.52 13.99
C GLY A 128 5.40 -4.54 13.72
N TRP A 129 4.76 -5.66 14.07
CA TRP A 129 3.32 -5.75 14.22
C TRP A 129 2.99 -6.36 15.60
N ILE A 130 2.18 -5.64 16.39
CA ILE A 130 1.77 -6.07 17.74
C ILE A 130 0.27 -5.95 17.97
N ARG A 131 -0.24 -6.67 18.98
CA ARG A 131 -1.60 -6.45 19.48
C ARG A 131 -1.63 -5.24 20.40
N ALA A 132 -2.82 -4.68 20.61
CA ALA A 132 -3.07 -3.62 21.59
C ALA A 132 -3.02 -4.14 23.05
N GLU A 133 -1.88 -4.71 23.45
CA GLU A 133 -1.66 -5.32 24.75
C GLU A 133 -0.33 -4.81 25.34
N LYS A 134 -0.33 -4.51 26.65
CA LYS A 134 0.79 -3.78 27.28
C LYS A 134 2.09 -4.57 27.24
N THR A 135 2.05 -5.90 27.31
CA THR A 135 3.27 -6.72 27.31
C THR A 135 3.93 -6.79 25.93
N ASP A 136 3.17 -6.69 24.84
CA ASP A 136 3.72 -6.70 23.47
C ASP A 136 4.65 -5.50 23.20
N PHE A 137 4.47 -4.34 23.86
CA PHE A 137 5.39 -3.19 23.75
C PHE A 137 6.84 -3.53 24.12
N ARG A 138 7.04 -4.49 25.02
CA ARG A 138 8.38 -4.94 25.41
C ARG A 138 9.10 -5.54 24.20
N LEU A 139 8.41 -6.28 23.35
CA LEU A 139 8.99 -6.94 22.16
C LEU A 139 9.54 -5.91 21.18
N VAL A 140 8.80 -4.83 20.94
CA VAL A 140 9.18 -3.72 20.05
C VAL A 140 10.42 -3.00 20.58
N LYS A 141 10.42 -2.72 21.90
CA LYS A 141 11.53 -2.05 22.57
C LYS A 141 12.81 -2.90 22.58
N GLU A 142 12.69 -4.19 22.91
CA GLU A 142 13.82 -5.13 22.91
C GLU A 142 14.38 -5.36 21.51
N ALA A 143 13.52 -5.39 20.48
CA ALA A 143 13.94 -5.45 19.08
C ALA A 143 14.51 -4.12 18.55
N GLY A 144 14.50 -3.03 19.33
CA GLY A 144 15.02 -1.74 18.89
C GLY A 144 14.32 -1.18 17.64
N LEU A 145 13.03 -1.42 17.49
CA LEU A 145 12.24 -0.90 16.37
C LEU A 145 11.87 0.56 16.61
N LYS A 146 12.01 1.39 15.57
CA LYS A 146 11.59 2.81 15.61
C LYS A 146 10.08 2.96 15.45
N GLU A 147 9.45 2.02 14.74
CA GLU A 147 8.03 2.02 14.43
C GLU A 147 7.44 0.61 14.52
N THR A 148 6.18 0.53 14.92
CA THR A 148 5.39 -0.70 14.94
C THR A 148 3.94 -0.39 14.59
N GLY A 149 3.33 -1.24 13.76
CA GLY A 149 1.88 -1.30 13.63
C GLY A 149 1.27 -1.92 14.89
N MET A 150 0.08 -1.43 15.28
CA MET A 150 -0.69 -1.96 16.39
C MET A 150 -2.14 -2.16 15.96
N LEU A 151 -2.67 -3.36 16.17
CA LEU A 151 -4.04 -3.70 15.79
C LEU A 151 -4.98 -3.69 17.00
N THR A 152 -6.11 -3.00 16.86
CA THR A 152 -7.29 -3.07 17.73
C THR A 152 -8.54 -3.31 16.89
N SER A 153 -9.44 -4.17 17.35
CA SER A 153 -10.74 -4.35 16.67
C SER A 153 -11.65 -3.16 16.97
N CYS A 154 -12.36 -2.67 15.97
CA CYS A 154 -13.34 -1.59 16.08
C CYS A 154 -14.66 -1.91 15.35
N SER A 155 -14.89 -3.19 15.06
CA SER A 155 -16.12 -3.73 14.46
C SER A 155 -17.32 -3.64 15.39
#